data_AF-A0A4R4F580-F1
#
_entry.id   AF-A0A4R4F580-F1
#
_cell.length_a   1.000
_cell.length_b   1.000
_cell.length_c   1.000
_cell.angle_alpha   90.00
_cell.angle_beta   90.00
_cell.angle_gamma   90.00
#
_symmetry.space_group_name_H-M   'P 1'
#
loop_
_entity.id
_entity.type
_entity.pdbx_description
1 polymer ?
#
loop_
_entity_poly.entity_id
_entity_poly.type
_entity_poly.pdbx_seq_one_letter_code
_entity_poly.pdbx_strand_id
1 'polypeptide(L)'
;MHNPDMPTPTSEKDIDEAVKETFPASDPPSFMSGSTAAPTAATVDHAARAAESTVTIYRVVGDDQRDKPFGAGAAQGAGRWTSQDAPAVYASTTAATALLEFLAHCESAPPAEIHIASAHIPKDRITELTSYPAQWRERPYRPDVQAIGDDWVRSHRSLGLQVPSALCDGACNVLINPAHVDAPLLQHVELHTMRLDERLRRIGR
;
A
#
# COMPACT_ATOMS: atom_id res chain seq x y z
N MET A 1 22.84 55.11 28.98
CA MET A 1 22.51 55.84 27.74
C MET A 1 22.14 54.82 26.67
N HIS A 2 20.90 54.94 26.18
CA HIS A 2 20.38 54.54 24.86
C HIS A 2 20.64 53.14 24.30
N ASN A 3 19.58 52.33 24.32
CA ASN A 3 19.31 51.23 23.39
C ASN A 3 18.33 51.78 22.33
N PRO A 4 18.55 51.65 21.01
CA PRO A 4 17.60 52.15 20.03
C PRO A 4 16.46 51.15 19.76
N ASP A 5 15.27 51.73 19.63
CA ASP A 5 13.96 51.12 19.51
C ASP A 5 13.78 50.11 18.36
N MET A 6 13.08 49.03 18.70
CA MET A 6 12.28 48.24 17.76
C MET A 6 10.95 48.97 17.54
N PRO A 7 10.57 49.33 16.30
CA PRO A 7 9.25 49.90 16.05
C PRO A 7 8.17 48.80 16.07
N THR A 8 7.23 48.92 17.00
CA THR A 8 5.92 48.24 16.96
C THR A 8 5.07 48.76 15.79
N PRO A 9 4.30 47.89 15.11
CA PRO A 9 3.57 48.24 13.89
C PRO A 9 2.34 49.13 14.15
N THR A 10 2.22 50.16 13.30
CA THR A 10 1.15 51.17 13.28
C THR A 10 -0.08 50.64 12.52
N SER A 11 -1.23 50.88 13.15
CA SER A 11 -2.66 50.74 12.78
C SER A 11 -3.11 50.36 11.34
N GLU A 12 -4.16 49.52 11.30
CA GLU A 12 -4.95 48.97 10.17
C GLU A 12 -5.73 49.98 9.28
N LYS A 13 -5.25 51.20 9.05
CA LYS A 13 -6.05 52.23 8.34
C LYS A 13 -5.59 52.67 6.95
N ASP A 14 -4.53 52.08 6.41
CA ASP A 14 -3.92 52.53 5.14
C ASP A 14 -4.03 51.50 3.98
N ILE A 15 -4.97 50.56 4.05
CA ILE A 15 -5.12 49.47 3.04
C ILE A 15 -6.28 49.68 2.05
N ASP A 16 -7.03 50.78 2.13
CA ASP A 16 -8.30 50.95 1.39
C ASP A 16 -8.25 51.97 0.24
N GLU A 17 -7.07 52.48 -0.13
CA GLU A 17 -6.94 53.54 -1.13
C GLU A 17 -5.90 53.21 -2.22
N ALA A 18 -6.04 52.03 -2.84
CA ALA A 18 -5.26 51.65 -4.02
C ALA A 18 -6.02 50.78 -5.05
N VAL A 19 -7.35 50.68 -4.97
CA VAL A 19 -8.17 49.93 -5.95
C VAL A 19 -9.38 50.74 -6.40
N LYS A 20 -9.13 51.93 -6.94
CA LYS A 20 -10.04 52.62 -7.87
C LYS A 20 -9.18 53.21 -8.98
N GLU A 21 -9.73 53.23 -10.20
CA GLU A 21 -9.13 53.77 -11.42
C GLU A 21 -8.31 52.78 -12.28
N THR A 22 -8.93 51.74 -12.87
CA THR A 22 -8.60 51.28 -14.24
C THR A 22 -9.80 50.50 -14.81
N PHE A 23 -10.80 51.23 -15.30
CA PHE A 23 -11.75 50.70 -16.29
C PHE A 23 -12.25 51.84 -17.18
N PRO A 24 -11.79 51.92 -18.44
CA PRO A 24 -12.59 52.49 -19.50
C PRO A 24 -12.89 51.43 -20.56
N ALA A 25 -14.19 51.21 -20.79
CA ALA A 25 -14.72 50.39 -21.88
C ALA A 25 -14.50 51.10 -23.24
N SER A 26 -14.07 50.38 -24.27
CA SER A 26 -14.28 50.69 -25.70
C SER A 26 -13.82 49.52 -26.60
N ASP A 27 -14.77 48.80 -27.20
CA ASP A 27 -14.54 47.94 -28.37
C ASP A 27 -14.38 48.77 -29.66
N PRO A 28 -13.61 48.29 -30.66
CA PRO A 28 -14.19 48.12 -32.01
C PRO A 28 -13.59 46.90 -32.80
N PRO A 29 -13.95 46.64 -34.09
CA PRO A 29 -14.71 45.49 -34.56
C PRO A 29 -13.87 44.34 -35.21
N SER A 30 -14.55 43.21 -35.46
CA SER A 30 -14.05 41.92 -35.92
C SER A 30 -13.44 41.85 -37.34
N PHE A 31 -12.47 40.95 -37.55
CA PHE A 31 -12.17 40.30 -38.84
C PHE A 31 -11.70 38.84 -38.64
N MET A 32 -12.09 37.97 -39.59
CA MET A 32 -12.07 36.50 -39.54
C MET A 32 -10.72 35.85 -39.82
N SER A 33 -10.45 34.68 -39.22
CA SER A 33 -10.47 33.37 -39.94
C SER A 33 -9.80 32.24 -39.15
N GLY A 34 -10.49 31.10 -39.09
CA GLY A 34 -9.89 29.83 -39.49
C GLY A 34 -9.33 28.89 -38.42
N SER A 35 -10.08 27.80 -38.23
CA SER A 35 -9.56 26.44 -38.04
C SER A 35 -9.11 26.02 -36.63
N THR A 36 -9.95 25.26 -35.93
CA THR A 36 -9.86 23.79 -35.91
C THR A 36 -11.03 23.20 -35.12
N ALA A 37 -11.33 21.94 -35.44
CA ALA A 37 -12.59 21.24 -35.24
C ALA A 37 -13.11 21.12 -33.80
N ALA A 38 -14.43 21.16 -33.66
CA ALA A 38 -15.13 20.31 -32.70
C ALA A 38 -15.38 18.94 -33.37
N PRO A 39 -15.46 17.85 -32.57
CA PRO A 39 -16.79 17.55 -32.08
C PRO A 39 -16.80 17.20 -30.59
N THR A 40 -17.74 17.82 -29.89
CA THR A 40 -18.36 17.26 -28.70
C THR A 40 -19.05 15.95 -29.08
N ALA A 41 -18.51 14.83 -28.62
CA ALA A 41 -19.24 13.59 -28.41
C ALA A 41 -19.17 13.31 -26.90
N ALA A 42 -20.25 13.56 -26.17
CA ALA A 42 -21.20 12.52 -25.80
C ALA A 42 -20.50 11.35 -25.07
N THR A 43 -20.56 11.41 -23.74
CA THR A 43 -20.63 10.23 -22.85
C THR A 43 -19.62 9.13 -23.15
N VAL A 44 -18.33 9.40 -22.91
CA VAL A 44 -17.33 8.35 -22.76
C VAL A 44 -17.35 7.83 -21.32
N ASP A 45 -18.08 6.74 -21.17
CA ASP A 45 -17.75 5.60 -20.33
C ASP A 45 -17.57 5.82 -18.82
N HIS A 46 -18.70 5.94 -18.12
CA HIS A 46 -18.80 5.36 -16.78
C HIS A 46 -18.52 3.83 -16.77
N ALA A 47 -18.55 3.15 -17.92
CA ALA A 47 -18.21 1.74 -18.08
C ALA A 47 -16.70 1.45 -18.03
N ALA A 48 -15.82 2.42 -18.34
CA ALA A 48 -14.37 2.25 -18.31
C ALA A 48 -13.76 2.40 -16.90
N ARG A 49 -14.58 2.79 -15.91
CA ARG A 49 -14.17 2.93 -14.50
C ARG A 49 -14.38 1.65 -13.67
N ALA A 50 -14.90 0.60 -14.30
CA ALA A 50 -14.89 -0.76 -13.79
C ALA A 50 -13.67 -1.57 -14.31
N ALA A 51 -12.59 -0.87 -14.70
CA ALA A 51 -11.28 -1.51 -14.78
C ALA A 51 -11.02 -2.20 -13.44
N GLU A 52 -10.84 -3.53 -13.47
CA GLU A 52 -10.65 -4.38 -12.29
C GLU A 52 -9.64 -3.74 -11.34
N SER A 53 -10.12 -3.13 -10.26
CA SER A 53 -9.25 -2.51 -9.27
C SER A 53 -8.40 -3.63 -8.68
N THR A 54 -7.09 -3.59 -8.88
CA THR A 54 -6.16 -4.55 -8.28
C THR A 54 -5.58 -3.99 -6.99
N VAL A 55 -5.07 -4.89 -6.16
CA VAL A 55 -4.23 -4.59 -5.01
C VAL A 55 -2.83 -5.11 -5.31
N THR A 56 -1.83 -4.25 -5.20
CA THR A 56 -0.42 -4.67 -5.26
C THR A 56 0.00 -5.21 -3.91
N ILE A 57 0.64 -6.37 -3.93
CA ILE A 57 1.18 -7.03 -2.74
C ILE A 57 2.69 -7.19 -2.88
N TYR A 58 3.38 -7.23 -1.75
CA TYR A 58 4.83 -7.30 -1.64
C TYR A 58 5.25 -8.36 -0.64
N ARG A 59 6.33 -9.08 -0.92
CA ARG A 59 6.92 -10.06 -0.01
C ARG A 59 8.43 -10.07 -0.16
N VAL A 60 9.15 -10.07 0.96
CA VAL A 60 10.59 -10.38 0.96
C VAL A 60 10.78 -11.90 0.92
N VAL A 61 11.59 -12.40 0.00
CA VAL A 61 11.82 -13.83 -0.21
C VAL A 61 13.32 -14.17 -0.18
N GLY A 62 13.62 -15.40 0.28
CA GLY A 62 14.94 -15.99 0.18
C GLY A 62 15.22 -16.53 -1.22
N ASP A 63 16.47 -16.94 -1.45
CA ASP A 63 16.92 -17.47 -2.75
C ASP A 63 16.12 -18.70 -3.22
N ASP A 64 15.69 -19.53 -2.29
CA ASP A 64 14.91 -20.74 -2.51
C ASP A 64 13.47 -20.48 -3.01
N GLN A 65 12.97 -19.26 -2.86
CA GLN A 65 11.59 -18.87 -3.17
C GLN A 65 11.46 -17.94 -4.39
N ARG A 66 12.57 -17.60 -5.06
CA ARG A 66 12.61 -16.60 -6.14
C ARG A 66 11.72 -16.94 -7.34
N ASP A 67 11.64 -18.22 -7.70
CA ASP A 67 10.87 -18.66 -8.87
C ASP A 67 9.36 -18.63 -8.63
N LYS A 68 8.93 -18.85 -7.39
CA LYS A 68 7.51 -18.96 -7.00
C LYS A 68 7.25 -18.28 -5.65
N PRO A 69 7.42 -16.95 -5.55
CA PRO A 69 7.36 -16.22 -4.27
C PRO A 69 5.99 -16.26 -3.59
N PHE A 70 4.93 -16.49 -4.38
CA PHE A 70 3.55 -16.60 -3.91
C PHE A 70 2.96 -18.01 -4.10
N GLY A 71 3.79 -19.00 -4.45
CA GLY A 71 3.35 -20.37 -4.69
C GLY A 71 3.19 -21.19 -3.41
N ALA A 72 2.70 -22.43 -3.57
CA ALA A 72 2.46 -23.36 -2.45
C ALA A 72 3.71 -23.62 -1.59
N GLY A 73 4.89 -23.77 -2.23
CA GLY A 73 6.16 -23.96 -1.51
C GLY A 73 6.63 -22.75 -0.72
N ALA A 74 5.99 -21.59 -0.91
CA ALA A 74 6.29 -20.37 -0.19
C ALA A 74 5.37 -20.17 1.03
N ALA A 75 4.38 -21.04 1.24
CA ALA A 75 3.48 -20.94 2.39
C ALA A 75 4.24 -21.20 3.70
N GLN A 76 3.98 -20.39 4.71
CA GLN A 76 4.61 -20.52 6.02
C GLN A 76 3.80 -21.47 6.89
N GLY A 77 4.49 -22.27 7.72
CA GLY A 77 3.87 -23.20 8.66
C GLY A 77 2.98 -22.47 9.67
N ALA A 78 3.55 -21.90 10.72
CA ALA A 78 2.80 -21.13 11.71
C ALA A 78 3.11 -19.64 11.60
N GLY A 79 2.07 -18.80 11.61
CA GLY A 79 2.15 -17.35 11.63
C GLY A 79 1.17 -16.75 12.63
N ARG A 80 1.03 -15.43 12.64
CA ARG A 80 0.08 -14.75 13.53
C ARG A 80 -1.37 -15.15 13.28
N TRP A 81 -1.73 -15.28 12.01
CA TRP A 81 -3.11 -15.48 11.56
C TRP A 81 -3.42 -16.92 11.18
N THR A 82 -2.41 -17.79 11.04
CA THR A 82 -2.58 -19.19 10.64
C THR A 82 -1.71 -20.11 11.50
N SER A 83 -2.24 -21.28 11.84
CA SER A 83 -1.52 -22.38 12.46
C SER A 83 -0.75 -23.19 11.42
N GLN A 84 0.08 -24.12 11.90
CA GLN A 84 0.84 -25.04 11.05
C GLN A 84 -0.03 -25.93 10.15
N ASP A 85 -1.29 -26.15 10.54
CA ASP A 85 -2.21 -27.03 9.82
C ASP A 85 -2.93 -26.34 8.66
N ALA A 86 -2.77 -25.02 8.52
CA ALA A 86 -3.40 -24.22 7.47
C ALA A 86 -2.41 -23.18 6.90
N PRO A 87 -1.33 -23.63 6.25
CA PRO A 87 -0.25 -22.75 5.81
C PRO A 87 -0.74 -21.78 4.72
N ALA A 88 -0.32 -20.52 4.85
CA ALA A 88 -0.63 -19.45 3.91
C ALA A 88 0.63 -18.67 3.54
N VAL A 89 0.60 -17.97 2.40
CA VAL A 89 1.65 -17.02 2.04
C VAL A 89 1.31 -15.66 2.64
N TYR A 90 2.26 -15.07 3.37
CA TYR A 90 2.13 -13.74 3.94
C TYR A 90 2.76 -12.70 3.02
N ALA A 91 2.01 -11.67 2.67
CA ALA A 91 2.47 -10.51 1.92
C ALA A 91 1.95 -9.22 2.58
N SER A 92 2.52 -8.07 2.21
CA SER A 92 2.08 -6.75 2.65
C SER A 92 1.56 -5.92 1.49
N THR A 93 0.69 -4.95 1.76
CA THR A 93 0.18 -4.03 0.71
C THR A 93 1.19 -2.96 0.31
N THR A 94 2.33 -2.85 1.02
CA THR A 94 3.43 -1.95 0.67
C THR A 94 4.78 -2.65 0.82
N ALA A 95 5.75 -2.25 0.00
CA ALA A 95 7.12 -2.76 0.08
C ALA A 95 7.79 -2.43 1.43
N ALA A 96 7.48 -1.25 2.00
CA ALA A 96 8.02 -0.83 3.29
C ALA A 96 7.53 -1.72 4.44
N THR A 97 6.25 -2.09 4.46
CA THR A 97 5.70 -3.02 5.46
C THR A 97 6.24 -4.43 5.25
N ALA A 98 6.40 -4.89 4.00
CA ALA A 98 7.01 -6.20 3.73
C ALA A 98 8.45 -6.27 4.26
N LEU A 99 9.22 -5.19 4.08
CA LEU A 99 10.57 -5.08 4.65
C LEU A 99 10.54 -5.04 6.18
N LEU A 100 9.62 -4.30 6.79
CA LEU A 100 9.46 -4.23 8.24
C LEU A 100 9.15 -5.61 8.85
N GLU A 101 8.22 -6.36 8.24
CA GLU A 101 7.87 -7.72 8.64
C GLU A 101 9.09 -8.64 8.53
N PHE A 102 9.83 -8.58 7.43
CA PHE A 102 11.07 -9.35 7.25
C PHE A 102 12.10 -9.06 8.33
N LEU A 103 12.40 -7.78 8.59
CA LEU A 103 13.37 -7.35 9.58
C LEU A 103 12.97 -7.75 11.00
N ALA A 104 11.68 -7.65 11.34
CA ALA A 104 11.16 -8.02 12.66
C ALA A 104 11.17 -9.55 12.91
N HIS A 105 11.23 -10.36 11.86
CA HIS A 105 11.34 -11.82 11.95
C HIS A 105 12.79 -12.33 11.86
N CYS A 106 13.75 -11.47 11.57
CA CYS A 106 15.16 -11.85 11.57
C CYS A 106 15.66 -12.08 13.01
N GLU A 107 16.15 -13.29 13.28
CA GLU A 107 16.80 -13.65 14.55
C GLU A 107 18.29 -13.25 14.60
N SER A 108 18.88 -13.00 13.42
CA SER A 108 20.26 -12.57 13.24
C SER A 108 20.33 -11.36 12.31
N ALA A 109 21.53 -10.81 12.11
CA ALA A 109 21.75 -9.75 11.14
C ALA A 109 21.20 -10.17 9.75
N PRO A 110 20.34 -9.35 9.12
CA PRO A 110 19.78 -9.68 7.83
C PRO A 110 20.87 -9.72 6.74
N PRO A 111 20.67 -10.52 5.67
CA PRO A 111 21.59 -10.59 4.54
C PRO A 111 21.78 -9.21 3.90
N ALA A 112 22.94 -9.01 3.27
CA ALA A 112 23.26 -7.74 2.60
C ALA A 112 22.39 -7.49 1.37
N GLU A 113 21.88 -8.55 0.77
CA GLU A 113 21.02 -8.53 -0.39
C GLU A 113 19.74 -9.31 -0.06
N ILE A 114 18.60 -8.76 -0.48
CA ILE A 114 17.28 -9.37 -0.34
C ILE A 114 16.53 -9.26 -1.67
N HIS A 115 15.54 -10.12 -1.85
CA HIS A 115 14.63 -10.06 -2.99
C HIS A 115 13.24 -9.66 -2.53
N ILE A 116 12.70 -8.60 -3.15
CA ILE A 116 11.32 -8.15 -2.95
C ILE A 116 10.53 -8.62 -4.15
N ALA A 117 9.61 -9.55 -3.92
CA ALA A 117 8.61 -9.95 -4.89
C ALA A 117 7.39 -9.03 -4.82
N SER A 118 6.81 -8.69 -5.95
CA SER A 118 5.51 -8.01 -6.04
C SER A 118 4.57 -8.74 -7.00
N ALA A 119 3.27 -8.61 -6.76
CA ALA A 119 2.23 -9.14 -7.64
C ALA A 119 0.93 -8.32 -7.51
N HIS A 120 0.04 -8.47 -8.49
CA HIS A 120 -1.30 -7.89 -8.49
C HIS A 120 -2.37 -8.96 -8.23
N ILE A 121 -3.30 -8.64 -7.34
CA ILE A 121 -4.49 -9.46 -7.06
C ILE A 121 -5.74 -8.62 -7.37
N PRO A 122 -6.73 -9.15 -8.10
CA PRO A 122 -8.03 -8.47 -8.25
C PRO A 122 -8.71 -8.25 -6.90
N LYS A 123 -9.16 -7.02 -6.62
CA LYS A 123 -9.68 -6.63 -5.29
C LYS A 123 -10.92 -7.44 -4.88
N ASP A 124 -11.75 -7.87 -5.82
CA ASP A 124 -12.90 -8.74 -5.59
C ASP A 124 -12.54 -10.15 -5.12
N ARG A 125 -11.26 -10.54 -5.23
CA ARG A 125 -10.72 -11.82 -4.77
C ARG A 125 -10.07 -11.74 -3.39
N ILE A 126 -10.15 -10.58 -2.75
CA ILE A 126 -9.64 -10.35 -1.39
C ILE A 126 -10.81 -10.11 -0.46
N THR A 127 -10.92 -10.94 0.57
CA THR A 127 -11.84 -10.68 1.69
C THR A 127 -11.13 -9.81 2.72
N GLU A 128 -11.81 -8.79 3.25
CA GLU A 128 -11.27 -7.97 4.34
C GLU A 128 -11.68 -8.54 5.70
N LEU A 129 -10.71 -8.70 6.60
CA LEU A 129 -10.97 -9.09 7.98
C LEU A 129 -11.31 -7.86 8.83
N THR A 130 -12.56 -7.75 9.24
CA THR A 130 -13.08 -6.58 9.97
C THR A 130 -13.25 -6.81 11.47
N SER A 131 -13.18 -8.06 11.93
CA SER A 131 -13.33 -8.42 13.34
C SER A 131 -12.25 -9.41 13.76
N TYR A 132 -11.60 -9.13 14.88
CA TYR A 132 -10.53 -9.95 15.43
C TYR A 132 -10.48 -9.77 16.96
N PRO A 133 -10.02 -10.78 17.72
CA PRO A 133 -9.94 -10.75 19.17
C PRO A 133 -9.16 -9.54 19.70
N ALA A 134 -9.49 -9.13 20.92
CA ALA A 134 -8.64 -8.23 21.67
C ALA A 134 -7.22 -8.83 21.78
N GLN A 135 -6.21 -7.96 21.82
CA GLN A 135 -4.81 -8.36 22.00
C GLN A 135 -4.24 -9.28 20.90
N TRP A 136 -4.85 -9.31 19.71
CA TRP A 136 -4.37 -10.11 18.56
C TRP A 136 -2.91 -9.84 18.14
N ARG A 137 -2.37 -8.67 18.52
CA ARG A 137 -0.99 -8.24 18.26
C ARG A 137 0.06 -8.88 19.18
N GLU A 138 -0.35 -9.41 20.33
CA GLU A 138 0.59 -9.94 21.33
C GLU A 138 1.36 -11.17 20.82
N ARG A 139 2.49 -11.46 21.48
CA ARG A 139 3.29 -12.69 21.30
C ARG A 139 3.34 -13.45 22.64
N PRO A 140 3.37 -14.79 22.66
CA PRO A 140 3.39 -15.71 21.51
C PRO A 140 2.09 -15.67 20.70
N TYR A 141 2.13 -16.16 19.45
CA TYR A 141 0.94 -16.24 18.61
C TYR A 141 -0.14 -17.08 19.31
N ARG A 142 -1.37 -16.57 19.31
CA ARG A 142 -2.47 -17.18 20.04
C ARG A 142 -3.33 -18.06 19.14
N PRO A 143 -3.74 -19.26 19.60
CA PRO A 143 -4.56 -20.17 18.81
C PRO A 143 -5.91 -19.59 18.37
N ASP A 144 -6.52 -18.73 19.19
CA ASP A 144 -7.82 -18.11 18.86
C ASP A 144 -7.72 -17.07 17.73
N VAL A 145 -6.56 -16.42 17.58
CA VAL A 145 -6.27 -15.53 16.44
C VAL A 145 -5.95 -16.35 15.19
N GLN A 146 -5.17 -17.43 15.34
CA GLN A 146 -4.82 -18.33 14.24
C GLN A 146 -6.04 -19.05 13.66
N ALA A 147 -7.02 -19.39 14.50
CA ALA A 147 -8.27 -20.03 14.09
C ALA A 147 -9.00 -19.24 12.97
N ILE A 148 -8.86 -17.92 12.95
CA ILE A 148 -9.49 -17.05 11.95
C ILE A 148 -8.93 -17.29 10.56
N GLY A 149 -7.60 -17.28 10.41
CA GLY A 149 -6.97 -17.53 9.11
C GLY A 149 -7.05 -19.00 8.74
N ASP A 150 -6.97 -19.90 9.71
CA ASP A 150 -7.19 -21.33 9.53
C ASP A 150 -8.55 -21.64 8.90
N ASP A 151 -9.63 -21.08 9.46
CA ASP A 151 -10.98 -21.25 8.93
C ASP A 151 -11.09 -20.63 7.54
N TRP A 152 -10.45 -19.49 7.30
CA TRP A 152 -10.41 -18.88 5.98
C TRP A 152 -9.71 -19.77 4.95
N VAL A 153 -8.50 -20.28 5.25
CA VAL A 153 -7.74 -21.18 4.35
C VAL A 153 -8.57 -22.41 4.02
N ARG A 154 -9.11 -23.10 5.03
CA ARG A 154 -9.89 -24.34 4.85
C ARG A 154 -11.20 -24.11 4.12
N SER A 155 -11.80 -22.93 4.24
CA SER A 155 -13.05 -22.60 3.57
C SER A 155 -12.89 -22.30 2.07
N HIS A 156 -11.67 -22.03 1.59
CA HIS A 156 -11.40 -21.62 0.20
C HIS A 156 -12.33 -20.49 -0.30
N ARG A 157 -12.75 -19.57 0.58
CA ARG A 157 -13.75 -18.53 0.24
C ARG A 157 -13.22 -17.39 -0.62
N SER A 158 -11.91 -17.14 -0.59
CA SER A 158 -11.26 -16.12 -1.41
C SER A 158 -9.79 -16.45 -1.62
N LEU A 159 -9.19 -15.85 -2.64
CA LEU A 159 -7.75 -15.98 -2.91
C LEU A 159 -6.91 -15.30 -1.82
N GLY A 160 -7.34 -14.10 -1.40
CA GLY A 160 -6.67 -13.31 -0.39
C GLY A 160 -7.55 -13.03 0.84
N LEU A 161 -6.91 -12.91 2.00
CA LEU A 161 -7.49 -12.32 3.21
C LEU A 161 -6.66 -11.12 3.62
N GLN A 162 -7.22 -9.92 3.53
CA GLN A 162 -6.59 -8.71 4.05
C GLN A 162 -6.75 -8.65 5.56
N VAL A 163 -5.64 -8.45 6.25
CA VAL A 163 -5.54 -8.42 7.71
C VAL A 163 -4.71 -7.21 8.15
N PRO A 164 -4.92 -6.64 9.34
CA PRO A 164 -4.09 -5.54 9.82
C PRO A 164 -2.64 -6.00 10.07
N SER A 165 -1.66 -5.10 9.85
CA SER A 165 -0.27 -5.35 10.27
C SER A 165 -0.14 -5.14 11.77
N ALA A 166 0.56 -6.05 12.45
CA ALA A 166 0.84 -5.92 13.89
C ALA A 166 2.01 -4.97 14.18
N LEU A 167 2.82 -4.64 13.17
CA LEU A 167 4.05 -3.85 13.31
C LEU A 167 3.87 -2.38 12.92
N CYS A 168 2.87 -2.07 12.09
CA CYS A 168 2.63 -0.72 11.60
C CYS A 168 1.12 -0.44 11.58
N ASP A 169 0.67 0.46 12.46
CA ASP A 169 -0.73 0.88 12.50
C ASP A 169 -1.12 1.58 11.20
N GLY A 170 -2.32 1.26 10.70
CA GLY A 170 -2.82 1.73 9.40
C GLY A 170 -2.29 0.95 8.20
N ALA A 171 -1.28 0.10 8.35
CA ALA A 171 -0.82 -0.80 7.30
C ALA A 171 -1.60 -2.13 7.32
N CYS A 172 -1.69 -2.77 6.15
CA CYS A 172 -2.34 -4.06 5.98
C CYS A 172 -1.37 -5.10 5.40
N ASN A 173 -1.58 -6.34 5.81
CA ASN A 173 -1.03 -7.52 5.19
C ASN A 173 -2.14 -8.27 4.44
N VAL A 174 -1.73 -9.15 3.52
CA VAL A 174 -2.62 -10.04 2.79
C VAL A 174 -2.08 -11.45 2.95
N LEU A 175 -2.92 -12.33 3.50
CA LEU A 175 -2.69 -13.78 3.44
C LEU A 175 -3.17 -14.27 2.08
N ILE A 176 -2.39 -15.12 1.44
CA ILE A 176 -2.74 -15.71 0.15
C ILE A 176 -2.87 -17.21 0.33
N ASN A 177 -3.96 -17.76 -0.17
CA ASN A 177 -4.18 -19.20 -0.20
C ASN A 177 -3.70 -19.75 -1.56
N PRO A 178 -2.50 -20.34 -1.63
CA PRO A 178 -1.95 -20.84 -2.89
C PRO A 178 -2.71 -22.06 -3.44
N ALA A 179 -3.56 -22.70 -2.63
CA ALA A 179 -4.42 -23.82 -3.04
C ALA A 179 -5.81 -23.36 -3.50
N HIS A 180 -6.09 -22.06 -3.53
CA HIS A 180 -7.35 -21.54 -4.04
C HIS A 180 -7.43 -21.66 -5.57
N VAL A 181 -8.62 -21.91 -6.11
CA VAL A 181 -8.85 -22.09 -7.56
C VAL A 181 -8.41 -20.86 -8.38
N ASP A 182 -8.58 -19.68 -7.79
CA ASP A 182 -8.18 -18.41 -8.40
C ASP A 182 -6.69 -18.07 -8.21
N ALA A 183 -5.85 -18.94 -7.65
CA ALA A 183 -4.40 -18.69 -7.53
C ALA A 183 -3.73 -18.25 -8.85
N PRO A 184 -4.12 -18.75 -10.04
CA PRO A 184 -3.61 -18.24 -11.32
C PRO A 184 -3.97 -16.79 -11.65
N LEU A 185 -4.89 -16.14 -10.91
CA LEU A 185 -5.22 -14.71 -11.06
C LEU A 185 -4.19 -13.78 -10.42
N LEU A 186 -3.17 -14.30 -9.73
CA LEU A 186 -1.98 -13.53 -9.38
C LEU A 186 -1.22 -13.16 -10.65
N GLN A 187 -1.22 -11.87 -10.98
CA GLN A 187 -0.61 -11.35 -12.20
C GLN A 187 0.62 -10.50 -11.89
N HIS A 188 1.44 -10.24 -12.92
CA HIS A 188 2.58 -9.33 -12.86
C HIS A 188 3.53 -9.67 -11.70
N VAL A 189 3.88 -10.94 -11.56
CA VAL A 189 4.85 -11.37 -10.56
C VAL A 189 6.23 -10.86 -10.97
N GLU A 190 6.73 -9.89 -10.23
CA GLU A 190 8.04 -9.27 -10.44
C GLU A 190 8.93 -9.53 -9.23
N LEU A 191 10.25 -9.58 -9.48
CA LEU A 191 11.25 -9.76 -8.44
C LEU A 191 12.30 -8.66 -8.56
N HIS A 192 12.43 -7.85 -7.52
CA HIS A 192 13.44 -6.82 -7.42
C HIS A 192 14.49 -7.19 -6.38
N THR A 193 15.75 -7.26 -6.80
CA THR A 193 16.88 -7.43 -5.89
C THR A 193 17.29 -6.07 -5.34
N MET A 194 17.41 -5.98 -4.01
CA MET A 194 17.82 -4.76 -3.32
C MET A 194 18.93 -5.05 -2.33
N ARG A 195 19.96 -4.19 -2.35
CA ARG A 195 20.98 -4.18 -1.30
C ARG A 195 20.46 -3.45 -0.06
N LEU A 196 20.48 -4.12 1.08
CA LEU A 196 20.00 -3.57 2.33
C LEU A 196 21.02 -2.58 2.92
N ASP A 197 20.55 -1.40 3.32
CA ASP A 197 21.37 -0.37 3.96
C ASP A 197 21.97 -0.88 5.28
N GLU A 198 23.25 -0.59 5.53
CA GLU A 198 23.97 -1.06 6.71
C GLU A 198 23.37 -0.60 8.05
N ARG A 199 22.56 0.47 8.07
CA ARG A 199 21.79 0.90 9.24
C ARG A 199 20.69 -0.10 9.60
N LEU A 200 20.07 -0.75 8.61
CA LEU A 200 19.02 -1.75 8.80
C LEU A 200 19.59 -3.14 9.11
N ARG A 201 20.89 -3.34 8.87
CA ARG A 201 21.59 -4.61 9.13
C ARG A 201 22.12 -4.75 10.55
N ARG A 202 22.04 -3.68 11.34
CA ARG A 202 22.54 -3.61 12.73
C ARG A 202 21.48 -3.90 13.80
N ILE A 203 20.38 -4.55 13.42
CA ILE A 203 19.33 -4.96 14.37
C ILE A 203 19.91 -6.07 15.27
N GLY A 204 20.12 -5.76 16.55
CA GLY A 204 20.62 -6.69 17.57
C GLY A 204 22.13 -6.67 17.81
N ARG A 205 22.59 -5.77 18.68
CA ARG A 205 23.65 -6.06 19.67
C ARG A 205 23.12 -5.68 21.04
#